data_AF-A0A960W364-F1
#
_entry.id   AF-A0A960W364-F1
#
_cell.length_a   1.000
_cell.length_b   1.000
_cell.length_c   1.000
_cell.angle_alpha   90.00
_cell.angle_beta   90.00
_cell.angle_gamma   90.00
#
_symmetry.space_group_name_H-M   'P 1'
#
loop_
_entity.id
_entity.type
_entity.pdbx_description
1 polymer ?
#
loop_
_entity_poly.entity_id
_entity_poly.type
_entity_poly.pdbx_seq_one_letter_code
_entity_poly.pdbx_strand_id
1 'polypeptide(L)'
;MKRERLLFDLQVFTFLALVFTLSFYTIYGLGSYITTHHHYRFYIHFEFEKNFSFIPAFSAVYLSVGIMLCLSLFVLREWRNMIPFFFALVWETCIAGIFFILFPVEPVYPLREATGFWGIIFQIADTANLEYNLFPSLHVTFAFTCLFVYWKYSNIFHRIIFFVWAWCIAVSTVLIHEHHLLDIVGGIILAYVGKKFVYPKYQKQAFLDSLKLEVICLLEFKHYVQRHIRYFSLFLVIYFHSILNWRETRIIRAGYCLVQSLDDVLDGDRLIQTEPYDYGLKILKQIEKNEYNLNDSLSYLTKYVVSEIQKFQTKKDDPLGDLRNLLKILLFDRKRVSDKLLLTKQELLEHHRNTFYYSLNLTLILTKADFRADAVTELIDAFCWCSPMRDLEEDLKKGLLNIPLEVLREPKAIEEGIENPGIQNWIKQEYKFGLESIQNFESKLKKLKGKKGYKVVFLFHQAIKKYAKKYSKGQFKQEL
;
A
#
# COMPACT_ATOMS: atom_id res chain seq x y z
N MET A 1 18.62 -13.32 9.10
CA MET A 1 17.79 -14.04 8.10
C MET A 1 16.63 -14.87 8.67
N LYS A 2 16.83 -16.02 9.35
CA LYS A 2 15.68 -16.86 9.83
C LYS A 2 14.79 -16.15 10.87
N ARG A 3 15.39 -15.46 11.84
CA ARG A 3 14.68 -14.71 12.89
C ARG A 3 13.90 -13.52 12.34
N GLU A 4 14.50 -12.75 11.42
CA GLU A 4 13.84 -11.60 10.77
C GLU A 4 12.67 -12.03 9.90
N ARG A 5 12.81 -13.15 9.16
CA ARG A 5 11.72 -13.72 8.38
C ARG A 5 10.55 -14.12 9.28
N LEU A 6 10.83 -14.81 10.39
CA LEU A 6 9.81 -15.21 11.36
C LEU A 6 9.08 -14.00 11.97
N LEU A 7 9.82 -12.94 12.32
CA LEU A 7 9.23 -11.70 12.82
C LEU A 7 8.32 -11.03 11.79
N PHE A 8 8.73 -11.00 10.53
CA PHE A 8 7.91 -10.46 9.44
C PHE A 8 6.63 -11.28 9.24
N ASP A 9 6.73 -12.61 9.16
CA ASP A 9 5.56 -13.48 9.01
C ASP A 9 4.59 -13.33 10.20
N LEU A 10 5.12 -13.18 11.42
CA LEU A 10 4.31 -12.91 12.61
C LEU A 10 3.61 -11.54 12.54
N GLN A 11 4.30 -10.50 12.10
CA GLN A 11 3.69 -9.17 11.93
C GLN A 11 2.57 -9.19 10.90
N VAL A 12 2.77 -9.88 9.76
CA VAL A 12 1.73 -10.04 8.75
C VAL A 12 0.56 -10.83 9.31
N PHE A 13 0.81 -11.93 10.02
CA PHE A 13 -0.24 -12.71 10.68
C PHE A 13 -1.07 -11.85 11.64
N THR A 14 -0.42 -11.14 12.57
CA THR A 14 -1.09 -10.28 13.55
C THR A 14 -1.93 -9.21 12.86
N PHE A 15 -1.40 -8.59 11.80
CA PHE A 15 -2.14 -7.61 11.02
C PHE A 15 -3.38 -8.22 10.34
N LEU A 16 -3.24 -9.36 9.65
CA LEU A 16 -4.36 -10.03 8.99
C LEU A 16 -5.41 -10.51 10.01
N ALA A 17 -4.98 -11.03 11.15
CA ALA A 17 -5.86 -11.44 12.23
C ALA A 17 -6.66 -10.24 12.76
N LEU A 18 -6.00 -9.10 13.02
CA LEU A 18 -6.69 -7.88 13.46
C LEU A 18 -7.72 -7.40 12.44
N VAL A 19 -7.34 -7.33 11.17
CA VAL A 19 -8.26 -6.90 10.09
C VAL A 19 -9.42 -7.88 9.95
N PHE A 20 -9.17 -9.19 10.05
CA PHE A 20 -10.21 -10.20 10.01
C PHE A 20 -11.16 -10.06 11.20
N THR A 21 -10.64 -9.94 12.42
CA THR A 21 -11.44 -9.75 13.64
C THR A 21 -12.31 -8.51 13.55
N LEU A 22 -11.77 -7.37 13.10
CA LEU A 22 -12.54 -6.14 12.90
C LEU A 22 -13.63 -6.32 11.84
N SER A 23 -13.30 -6.95 10.71
CA SER A 23 -14.24 -7.23 9.63
C SER A 23 -15.35 -8.18 10.10
N PHE A 24 -14.98 -9.21 10.86
CA PHE A 24 -15.89 -10.18 11.45
C PHE A 24 -16.87 -9.50 12.39
N TYR A 25 -16.41 -8.80 13.42
CA TYR A 25 -17.32 -8.12 14.36
C TYR A 25 -18.21 -7.08 13.67
N THR A 26 -17.69 -6.38 12.66
CA THR A 26 -18.49 -5.41 11.89
C THR A 26 -19.61 -6.12 11.12
N ILE A 27 -19.29 -7.13 10.32
CA ILE A 27 -20.28 -7.82 9.48
C ILE A 27 -21.24 -8.65 10.34
N TYR A 28 -20.70 -9.39 11.31
CA TYR A 28 -21.45 -10.28 12.20
C TYR A 28 -22.39 -9.51 13.12
N GLY A 29 -21.89 -8.43 13.74
CA GLY A 29 -22.68 -7.57 14.62
C GLY A 29 -23.75 -6.79 13.85
N LEU A 30 -23.39 -6.18 12.71
CA LEU A 30 -24.37 -5.47 11.88
C LEU A 30 -25.42 -6.41 11.30
N GLY A 31 -25.02 -7.61 10.85
CA GLY A 31 -25.95 -8.64 10.37
C GLY A 31 -26.99 -8.97 11.42
N SER A 32 -26.55 -9.35 12.63
CA SER A 32 -27.47 -9.65 13.74
C SER A 32 -28.34 -8.45 14.10
N TYR A 33 -27.78 -7.24 14.17
CA TYR A 33 -28.53 -6.04 14.52
C TYR A 33 -29.64 -5.73 13.50
N ILE A 34 -29.31 -5.72 12.20
CA ILE A 34 -30.28 -5.52 11.13
C ILE A 34 -31.36 -6.60 11.20
N THR A 35 -30.96 -7.85 11.47
CA THR A 35 -31.90 -8.97 11.51
C THR A 35 -32.90 -8.91 12.66
N THR A 36 -32.57 -8.22 13.76
CA THR A 36 -33.53 -7.97 14.85
C THR A 36 -34.79 -7.24 14.39
N HIS A 37 -34.69 -6.43 13.33
CA HIS A 37 -35.77 -5.60 12.81
C HIS A 37 -36.64 -6.29 11.74
N HIS A 38 -36.35 -7.54 11.36
CA HIS A 38 -37.23 -8.29 10.46
C HIS A 38 -38.51 -8.76 11.17
N HIS A 39 -39.66 -8.54 10.52
CA HIS A 39 -40.97 -8.98 11.03
C HIS A 39 -41.32 -10.44 10.69
N TYR A 40 -40.52 -11.11 9.87
CA TYR A 40 -40.71 -12.50 9.47
C TYR A 40 -39.50 -13.34 9.86
N ARG A 41 -39.71 -14.64 10.06
CA ARG A 41 -38.67 -15.62 10.41
C ARG A 41 -38.78 -16.87 9.52
N PHE A 42 -37.63 -17.49 9.26
CA PHE A 42 -37.55 -18.78 8.58
C PHE A 42 -37.24 -19.89 9.56
N TYR A 43 -37.88 -21.04 9.37
CA TYR A 43 -37.63 -22.25 10.14
C TYR A 43 -37.05 -23.31 9.22
N ILE A 44 -35.76 -23.62 9.40
CA ILE A 44 -35.01 -24.54 8.54
C ILE A 44 -34.46 -25.73 9.34
N HIS A 45 -35.34 -26.35 10.13
CA HIS A 45 -35.03 -27.52 10.96
C HIS A 45 -35.88 -28.72 10.54
N PHE A 46 -35.41 -29.92 10.84
CA PHE A 46 -36.22 -31.12 10.84
C PHE A 46 -36.88 -31.33 12.21
N GLU A 47 -38.11 -31.84 12.23
CA GLU A 47 -38.89 -32.02 13.47
C GLU A 47 -38.18 -32.89 14.52
N PHE A 48 -37.38 -33.88 14.09
CA PHE A 48 -36.66 -34.75 15.02
C PHE A 48 -35.54 -34.02 15.78
N GLU A 49 -35.02 -32.89 15.27
CA GLU A 49 -33.92 -32.16 15.88
C GLU A 49 -34.30 -31.58 17.25
N LYS A 50 -35.60 -31.33 17.49
CA LYS A 50 -36.13 -30.87 18.79
C LYS A 50 -35.87 -31.84 19.93
N ASN A 51 -35.62 -33.11 19.61
CA ASN A 51 -35.34 -34.18 20.58
C ASN A 51 -33.85 -34.34 20.90
N PHE A 52 -32.97 -33.57 20.25
CA PHE A 52 -31.54 -33.62 20.57
C PHE A 52 -31.28 -33.12 21.98
N SER A 53 -30.50 -33.88 22.75
CA SER A 53 -30.15 -33.52 24.11
C SER A 53 -29.25 -32.29 24.16
N PHE A 54 -29.57 -31.34 25.03
CA PHE A 54 -28.73 -30.20 25.34
C PHE A 54 -27.54 -30.64 26.23
N ILE A 55 -26.31 -30.38 25.79
CA ILE A 55 -25.08 -30.76 26.52
C ILE A 55 -24.14 -29.55 26.64
N PRO A 56 -24.23 -28.73 27.70
CA PRO A 56 -23.49 -27.47 27.81
C PRO A 56 -21.97 -27.66 27.86
N ALA A 57 -21.46 -28.84 28.23
CA ALA A 57 -20.03 -29.14 28.23
C ALA A 57 -19.39 -29.04 26.83
N PHE A 58 -20.17 -29.26 25.77
CA PHE A 58 -19.70 -29.12 24.38
C PHE A 58 -19.43 -27.66 23.98
N SER A 59 -19.80 -26.68 24.80
CA SER A 59 -19.46 -25.27 24.58
C SER A 59 -17.94 -25.03 24.53
N ALA A 60 -17.15 -25.82 25.26
CA ALA A 60 -15.69 -25.75 25.16
C ALA A 60 -15.17 -26.22 23.79
N VAL A 61 -15.79 -27.28 23.23
CA VAL A 61 -15.49 -27.77 21.88
C VAL A 61 -15.93 -26.74 20.85
N TYR A 62 -17.10 -26.12 21.04
CA TYR A 62 -17.61 -25.05 20.18
C TYR A 62 -16.64 -23.86 20.10
N LEU A 63 -16.20 -23.33 21.25
CA LEU A 63 -15.27 -22.21 21.34
C LEU A 63 -13.86 -22.53 20.81
N SER A 64 -13.52 -23.82 20.69
CA SER A 64 -12.20 -24.25 20.22
C SER A 64 -11.92 -23.92 18.74
N VAL A 65 -12.94 -23.50 17.96
CA VAL A 65 -12.74 -22.99 16.59
C VAL A 65 -11.76 -21.82 16.56
N GLY A 66 -11.77 -20.95 17.58
CA GLY A 66 -10.83 -19.83 17.71
C GLY A 66 -9.38 -20.31 17.85
N ILE A 67 -9.17 -21.40 18.60
CA ILE A 67 -7.85 -22.04 18.72
C ILE A 67 -7.42 -22.58 17.35
N MET A 68 -8.32 -23.25 16.63
CA MET A 68 -8.01 -23.82 15.33
C MET A 68 -7.68 -22.74 14.28
N LEU A 69 -8.31 -21.58 14.34
CA LEU A 69 -7.94 -20.41 13.54
C LEU A 69 -6.56 -19.87 13.91
N CYS A 70 -6.24 -19.75 15.20
CA CYS A 70 -4.92 -19.32 15.68
C CYS A 70 -3.79 -20.29 15.26
N LEU A 71 -4.09 -21.58 15.09
CA LEU A 71 -3.11 -22.57 14.60
C LEU A 71 -2.63 -22.30 13.17
N SER A 72 -3.31 -21.44 12.40
CA SER A 72 -2.88 -21.06 11.05
C SER A 72 -1.46 -20.48 11.02
N LEU A 73 -1.03 -19.79 12.08
CA LEU A 73 0.34 -19.28 12.23
C LEU A 73 1.38 -20.42 12.15
N PHE A 74 1.10 -21.54 12.81
CA PHE A 74 2.04 -22.66 12.93
C PHE A 74 1.95 -23.66 11.76
N VAL A 75 0.76 -23.78 11.16
CA VAL A 75 0.49 -24.69 10.04
C VAL A 75 0.89 -24.05 8.71
N LEU A 76 0.47 -22.81 8.45
CA LEU A 76 0.70 -22.15 7.16
C LEU A 76 2.08 -21.51 7.05
N ARG A 77 2.65 -21.06 8.18
CA ARG A 77 4.03 -20.58 8.43
C ARG A 77 4.52 -19.37 7.63
N GLU A 78 4.05 -19.22 6.39
CA GLU A 78 4.47 -18.20 5.45
C GLU A 78 3.28 -17.29 5.12
N TRP A 79 3.53 -15.98 5.07
CA TRP A 79 2.51 -15.00 4.70
C TRP A 79 1.81 -15.33 3.37
N ARG A 80 2.53 -15.92 2.41
CA ARG A 80 2.00 -16.32 1.09
C ARG A 80 0.87 -17.34 1.18
N ASN A 81 0.89 -18.19 2.20
CA ASN A 81 -0.13 -19.20 2.45
C ASN A 81 -1.26 -18.66 3.34
N MET A 82 -0.97 -17.67 4.18
CA MET A 82 -1.95 -16.98 5.04
C MET A 82 -2.87 -16.04 4.26
N ILE A 83 -2.36 -15.32 3.26
CA ILE A 83 -3.14 -14.36 2.47
C ILE A 83 -4.37 -15.02 1.81
N PRO A 84 -4.25 -16.16 1.10
CA PRO A 84 -5.42 -16.82 0.51
C PRO A 84 -6.41 -17.35 1.55
N PHE A 85 -5.92 -17.76 2.72
CA PHE A 85 -6.74 -18.22 3.83
C PHE A 85 -7.55 -17.05 4.41
N PHE A 86 -6.90 -15.92 4.71
CA PHE A 86 -7.55 -14.68 5.17
C PHE A 86 -8.66 -14.23 4.22
N PHE A 87 -8.40 -14.16 2.90
CA PHE A 87 -9.42 -13.75 1.94
C PHE A 87 -10.59 -14.74 1.84
N ALA A 88 -10.35 -16.04 2.04
CA ALA A 88 -11.43 -17.03 2.10
C ALA A 88 -12.32 -16.77 3.33
N LEU A 89 -11.74 -16.61 4.52
CA LEU A 89 -12.49 -16.32 5.74
C LEU A 89 -13.31 -15.02 5.65
N VAL A 90 -12.72 -13.93 5.14
CA VAL A 90 -13.45 -12.66 4.96
C VAL A 90 -14.60 -12.84 3.97
N TRP A 91 -14.37 -13.54 2.85
CA TRP A 91 -15.42 -13.81 1.87
C TRP A 91 -16.55 -14.67 2.46
N GLU A 92 -16.21 -15.71 3.21
CA GLU A 92 -17.16 -16.57 3.93
C GLU A 92 -18.02 -15.75 4.89
N THR A 93 -17.41 -14.88 5.71
CA THR A 93 -18.13 -13.96 6.60
C THR A 93 -19.07 -13.03 5.84
N CYS A 94 -18.64 -12.45 4.71
CA CYS A 94 -19.49 -11.57 3.90
C CYS A 94 -20.71 -12.32 3.34
N ILE A 95 -20.50 -13.53 2.81
CA ILE A 95 -21.60 -14.33 2.27
C ILE A 95 -22.56 -14.74 3.38
N ALA A 96 -22.06 -15.25 4.51
CA ALA A 96 -22.92 -15.60 5.63
C ALA A 96 -23.70 -14.39 6.15
N GLY A 97 -23.06 -13.22 6.28
CA GLY A 97 -23.74 -11.97 6.67
C GLY A 97 -24.87 -11.57 5.73
N ILE A 98 -24.73 -11.78 4.41
CA ILE A 98 -25.82 -11.58 3.45
C ILE A 98 -26.98 -12.55 3.73
N PHE A 99 -26.68 -13.82 4.00
CA PHE A 99 -27.70 -14.82 4.32
C PHE A 99 -28.40 -14.52 5.66
N PHE A 100 -27.68 -14.09 6.70
CA PHE A 100 -28.27 -13.73 8.00
C PHE A 100 -29.31 -12.61 7.87
N ILE A 101 -29.09 -11.66 6.95
CA ILE A 101 -30.01 -10.56 6.67
C ILE A 101 -31.17 -11.04 5.80
N LEU A 102 -30.90 -11.73 4.68
CA LEU A 102 -31.94 -12.11 3.73
C LEU A 102 -32.84 -13.27 4.23
N PHE A 103 -32.26 -14.16 5.03
CA PHE A 103 -32.89 -15.36 5.57
C PHE A 103 -32.77 -15.35 7.10
N PRO A 104 -33.58 -14.53 7.80
CA PRO A 104 -33.60 -14.46 9.25
C PRO A 104 -34.14 -15.76 9.86
N VAL A 105 -33.25 -16.74 10.05
CA VAL A 105 -33.59 -18.04 10.65
C VAL A 105 -33.81 -17.88 12.15
N GLU A 106 -34.72 -18.68 12.71
CA GLU A 106 -34.98 -18.75 14.14
C GLU A 106 -34.75 -20.18 14.65
N PRO A 107 -34.05 -20.37 15.79
CA PRO A 107 -33.79 -21.69 16.32
C PRO A 107 -35.04 -22.22 17.05
N VAL A 108 -35.31 -23.52 16.93
CA VAL A 108 -36.54 -24.14 17.47
C VAL A 108 -36.24 -25.14 18.59
N TYR A 109 -35.18 -24.89 19.34
CA TYR A 109 -34.79 -25.71 20.47
C TYR A 109 -35.56 -25.36 21.76
N PRO A 110 -35.73 -26.33 22.69
CA PRO A 110 -36.27 -26.06 24.03
C PRO A 110 -35.40 -25.09 24.83
N LEU A 111 -35.91 -24.62 25.97
CA LEU A 111 -35.17 -23.73 26.86
C LEU A 111 -33.82 -24.35 27.29
N ARG A 112 -32.73 -23.60 27.08
CA ARG A 112 -31.35 -24.00 27.36
C ARG A 112 -30.97 -23.65 28.80
N GLU A 113 -31.23 -24.55 29.74
CA GLU A 113 -30.86 -24.36 31.15
C GLU A 113 -29.48 -24.97 31.44
N ALA A 114 -28.49 -24.13 31.72
CA ALA A 114 -27.15 -24.56 32.12
C ALA A 114 -26.73 -23.86 33.42
N THR A 115 -26.28 -24.64 34.41
CA THR A 115 -25.76 -24.14 35.70
C THR A 115 -24.35 -24.68 35.97
N GLY A 116 -23.68 -24.12 36.98
CA GLY A 116 -22.33 -24.51 37.37
C GLY A 116 -21.24 -24.13 36.35
N PHE A 117 -20.10 -24.81 36.42
CA PHE A 117 -18.91 -24.49 35.61
C PHE A 117 -19.18 -24.50 34.09
N TRP A 118 -19.88 -25.52 33.59
CA TRP A 118 -20.23 -25.62 32.17
C TRP A 118 -21.27 -24.58 31.75
N GLY A 119 -22.13 -24.13 32.67
CA GLY A 119 -23.04 -23.00 32.43
C GLY A 119 -22.31 -21.70 32.13
N ILE A 120 -21.20 -21.42 32.82
CA ILE A 120 -20.36 -20.23 32.54
C ILE A 120 -19.77 -20.31 31.13
N ILE A 121 -19.21 -21.46 30.75
CA ILE A 121 -18.61 -21.64 29.42
C ILE A 121 -19.69 -21.54 28.32
N PHE A 122 -20.86 -22.12 28.56
CA PHE A 122 -22.01 -21.99 27.66
C PHE A 122 -22.45 -20.54 27.51
N GLN A 123 -22.60 -19.78 28.60
CA GLN A 123 -22.98 -18.36 28.53
C GLN A 123 -21.98 -17.52 27.73
N ILE A 124 -20.68 -17.82 27.82
CA ILE A 124 -19.66 -17.16 26.98
C ILE A 124 -19.90 -17.48 25.50
N ALA A 125 -20.18 -18.74 25.16
CA ALA A 125 -20.45 -19.17 23.79
C ALA A 125 -21.74 -18.55 23.23
N ASP A 126 -22.83 -18.61 24.00
CA ASP A 126 -24.15 -18.07 23.63
C ASP A 126 -24.09 -16.55 23.43
N THR A 127 -23.45 -15.83 24.35
CA THR A 127 -23.26 -14.37 24.21
C THR A 127 -22.44 -14.02 22.97
N ALA A 128 -21.42 -14.82 22.65
CA ALA A 128 -20.61 -14.60 21.45
C ALA A 128 -21.35 -14.95 20.16
N ASN A 129 -22.33 -15.86 20.21
CA ASN A 129 -23.08 -16.29 19.03
C ASN A 129 -24.04 -15.23 18.51
N LEU A 130 -24.53 -14.32 19.37
CA LEU A 130 -25.64 -13.41 19.06
C LEU A 130 -26.92 -14.19 18.66
N GLU A 131 -28.05 -13.49 18.58
CA GLU A 131 -29.36 -14.15 18.48
C GLU A 131 -29.73 -14.62 17.06
N TYR A 132 -29.22 -13.98 15.99
CA TYR A 132 -29.78 -14.14 14.64
C TYR A 132 -28.79 -14.61 13.56
N ASN A 133 -27.57 -15.00 13.94
CA ASN A 133 -26.52 -15.39 13.00
C ASN A 133 -26.45 -16.90 12.79
N LEU A 134 -27.56 -17.49 12.31
CA LEU A 134 -27.72 -18.94 12.23
C LEU A 134 -27.25 -19.54 10.89
N PHE A 135 -27.98 -19.28 9.80
CA PHE A 135 -27.72 -19.94 8.51
C PHE A 135 -26.91 -19.08 7.53
N PRO A 136 -25.82 -19.60 6.93
CA PRO A 136 -25.11 -20.84 7.26
C PRO A 136 -24.22 -20.68 8.50
N SER A 137 -23.89 -21.78 9.18
CA SER A 137 -23.06 -21.71 10.40
C SER A 137 -21.62 -21.28 10.08
N LEU A 138 -21.21 -20.10 10.55
CA LEU A 138 -19.83 -19.62 10.42
C LEU A 138 -18.84 -20.43 11.28
N HIS A 139 -19.26 -20.96 12.43
CA HIS A 139 -18.44 -21.85 13.25
C HIS A 139 -18.03 -23.10 12.48
N VAL A 140 -18.99 -23.75 11.82
CA VAL A 140 -18.74 -24.90 10.95
C VAL A 140 -17.91 -24.48 9.73
N THR A 141 -18.26 -23.36 9.10
CA THR A 141 -17.54 -22.84 7.93
C THR A 141 -16.05 -22.69 8.24
N PHE A 142 -15.70 -21.94 9.28
CA PHE A 142 -14.30 -21.72 9.66
C PHE A 142 -13.59 -23.02 10.05
N ALA A 143 -14.28 -23.92 10.75
CA ALA A 143 -13.71 -25.21 11.12
C ALA A 143 -13.34 -26.06 9.88
N PHE A 144 -14.24 -26.13 8.90
CA PHE A 144 -14.00 -26.87 7.66
C PHE A 144 -13.02 -26.15 6.72
N THR A 145 -13.01 -24.81 6.68
CA THR A 145 -11.99 -24.05 5.93
C THR A 145 -10.59 -24.33 6.48
N CYS A 146 -10.41 -24.32 7.80
CA CYS A 146 -9.19 -24.76 8.47
C CYS A 146 -8.81 -26.20 8.04
N LEU A 147 -9.72 -27.16 8.16
CA LEU A 147 -9.49 -28.54 7.74
C LEU A 147 -9.02 -28.63 6.28
N PHE A 148 -9.77 -28.04 5.35
CA PHE A 148 -9.48 -28.13 3.91
C PHE A 148 -8.16 -27.46 3.53
N VAL A 149 -7.80 -26.35 4.17
CA VAL A 149 -6.54 -25.67 3.90
C VAL A 149 -5.36 -26.39 4.58
N TYR A 150 -5.50 -26.75 5.86
CA TYR A 150 -4.43 -27.41 6.62
C TYR A 150 -4.10 -28.79 6.09
N TRP A 151 -5.04 -29.46 5.43
CA TRP A 151 -4.83 -30.77 4.81
C TRP A 151 -3.57 -30.82 3.93
N LYS A 152 -3.33 -29.77 3.14
CA LYS A 152 -2.16 -29.68 2.24
C LYS A 152 -0.83 -29.58 2.99
N TYR A 153 -0.83 -28.99 4.19
CA TYR A 153 0.37 -28.70 4.98
C TYR A 153 0.60 -29.70 6.13
N SER A 154 -0.23 -30.73 6.21
CA SER A 154 -0.28 -31.69 7.32
C SER A 154 0.04 -33.10 6.86
N ASN A 155 0.70 -33.88 7.72
CA ASN A 155 0.84 -35.33 7.54
C ASN A 155 -0.49 -36.06 7.88
N ILE A 156 -0.57 -37.36 7.63
CA ILE A 156 -1.81 -38.13 7.80
C ILE A 156 -2.34 -38.09 9.25
N PHE A 157 -1.47 -38.12 10.25
CA PHE A 157 -1.86 -38.06 11.65
C PHE A 157 -2.55 -36.72 11.98
N HIS A 158 -1.94 -35.60 11.62
CA HIS A 158 -2.53 -34.28 11.83
C HIS A 158 -3.81 -34.06 10.99
N ARG A 159 -3.89 -34.63 9.79
CA ARG A 159 -5.11 -34.60 8.96
C ARG A 159 -6.28 -35.27 9.66
N ILE A 160 -6.06 -36.44 10.27
CA ILE A 160 -7.08 -37.15 11.05
C ILE A 160 -7.49 -36.31 12.26
N ILE A 161 -6.53 -35.71 12.99
CA ILE A 161 -6.82 -34.81 14.11
C ILE A 161 -7.71 -33.64 13.67
N PHE A 162 -7.33 -32.92 12.61
CA PHE A 162 -8.13 -31.79 12.13
C PHE A 162 -9.50 -32.23 11.60
N PHE A 163 -9.60 -33.41 10.99
CA PHE A 163 -10.87 -33.95 10.52
C PHE A 163 -11.81 -34.23 11.70
N VAL A 164 -11.34 -34.96 12.70
CA VAL A 164 -12.10 -35.27 13.92
C VAL A 164 -12.47 -33.98 14.63
N TRP A 165 -11.53 -33.04 14.79
CA TRP A 165 -11.78 -31.77 15.45
C TRP A 165 -12.84 -30.93 14.75
N ALA A 166 -12.77 -30.78 13.42
CA ALA A 166 -13.79 -30.04 12.66
C ALA A 166 -15.19 -30.66 12.79
N TRP A 167 -15.29 -31.99 12.78
CA TRP A 167 -16.56 -32.69 13.02
C TRP A 167 -17.04 -32.56 14.45
N CYS A 168 -16.14 -32.60 15.45
CA CYS A 168 -16.51 -32.34 16.84
C CYS A 168 -17.07 -30.92 17.03
N ILE A 169 -16.49 -29.91 16.36
CA ILE A 169 -17.04 -28.54 16.35
C ILE A 169 -18.42 -28.51 15.67
N ALA A 170 -18.59 -29.18 14.54
CA ALA A 170 -19.89 -29.22 13.87
C ALA A 170 -20.96 -29.88 14.74
N VAL A 171 -20.66 -31.03 15.34
CA VAL A 171 -21.57 -31.72 16.26
C VAL A 171 -21.83 -30.87 17.50
N SER A 172 -20.82 -30.17 18.03
CA SER A 172 -21.00 -29.33 19.21
C SER A 172 -22.04 -28.25 18.96
N THR A 173 -22.08 -27.64 17.78
CA THR A 173 -23.08 -26.60 17.43
C THR A 173 -24.53 -27.05 17.64
N VAL A 174 -24.85 -28.30 17.32
CA VAL A 174 -26.18 -28.88 17.50
C VAL A 174 -26.42 -29.27 18.96
N LEU A 175 -25.42 -29.85 19.64
CA LEU A 175 -25.56 -30.29 21.03
C LEU A 175 -25.69 -29.14 22.04
N ILE A 176 -25.17 -27.96 21.70
CA ILE A 176 -25.39 -26.74 22.50
C ILE A 176 -26.59 -25.93 22.00
N HIS A 177 -27.39 -26.48 21.08
CA HIS A 177 -28.62 -25.89 20.56
C HIS A 177 -28.41 -24.51 19.91
N GLU A 178 -27.24 -24.28 19.28
CA GLU A 178 -26.95 -23.04 18.54
C GLU A 178 -27.28 -23.14 17.06
N HIS A 179 -27.28 -24.34 16.48
CA HIS A 179 -27.50 -24.54 15.04
C HIS A 179 -28.29 -25.82 14.77
N HIS A 180 -28.97 -25.85 13.63
CA HIS A 180 -29.63 -27.02 13.06
C HIS A 180 -28.75 -27.72 12.02
N LEU A 181 -29.13 -28.93 11.62
CA LEU A 181 -28.34 -29.74 10.68
C LEU A 181 -28.16 -29.05 9.32
N LEU A 182 -29.14 -28.29 8.85
CA LEU A 182 -29.02 -27.53 7.60
C LEU A 182 -27.98 -26.41 7.70
N ASP A 183 -27.80 -25.78 8.87
CA ASP A 183 -26.73 -24.79 9.10
C ASP A 183 -25.34 -25.41 8.96
N ILE A 184 -25.17 -26.64 9.45
CA ILE A 184 -23.92 -27.41 9.28
C ILE A 184 -23.66 -27.65 7.80
N VAL A 185 -24.64 -28.17 7.07
CA VAL A 185 -24.50 -28.44 5.63
C VAL A 185 -24.17 -27.15 4.87
N GLY A 186 -24.88 -26.07 5.16
CA GLY A 186 -24.64 -24.75 4.60
C GLY A 186 -23.21 -24.26 4.88
N GLY A 187 -22.73 -24.43 6.11
CA GLY A 187 -21.36 -24.05 6.50
C GLY A 187 -20.28 -24.86 5.79
N ILE A 188 -20.45 -26.18 5.66
CA ILE A 188 -19.51 -27.04 4.93
C ILE A 188 -19.47 -26.67 3.43
N ILE A 189 -20.65 -26.42 2.83
CA ILE A 189 -20.74 -25.98 1.43
C ILE A 189 -20.02 -24.64 1.26
N LEU A 190 -20.26 -23.68 2.16
CA LEU A 190 -19.64 -22.37 2.10
C LEU A 190 -18.10 -22.46 2.19
N ALA A 191 -17.58 -23.26 3.11
CA ALA A 191 -16.15 -23.54 3.26
C ALA A 191 -15.56 -24.18 1.99
N TYR A 192 -16.26 -25.15 1.39
CA TYR A 192 -15.83 -25.80 0.16
C TYR A 192 -15.77 -24.81 -1.02
N VAL A 193 -16.79 -23.96 -1.17
CA VAL A 193 -16.84 -22.93 -2.21
C VAL A 193 -15.73 -21.90 -2.02
N GLY A 194 -15.52 -21.42 -0.79
CA GLY A 194 -14.40 -20.55 -0.43
C GLY A 194 -13.05 -21.17 -0.79
N LYS A 195 -12.83 -22.42 -0.38
CA LYS A 195 -11.61 -23.17 -0.70
C LYS A 195 -11.40 -23.41 -2.20
N LYS A 196 -12.46 -23.65 -2.97
CA LYS A 196 -12.39 -24.00 -4.40
C LYS A 196 -12.26 -22.79 -5.31
N PHE A 197 -12.95 -21.69 -5.01
CA PHE A 197 -13.05 -20.55 -5.93
C PHE A 197 -12.35 -19.29 -5.43
N VAL A 198 -12.24 -19.09 -4.11
CA VAL A 198 -11.63 -17.87 -3.53
C VAL A 198 -10.15 -18.12 -3.25
N TYR A 199 -9.83 -19.17 -2.50
CA TYR A 199 -8.45 -19.49 -2.11
C TYR A 199 -7.48 -19.57 -3.31
N PRO A 200 -7.77 -20.26 -4.43
CA PRO A 200 -6.80 -20.35 -5.52
C PRO A 200 -6.56 -19.02 -6.24
N LYS A 201 -7.53 -18.09 -6.24
CA LYS A 201 -7.36 -16.76 -6.85
C LYS A 201 -6.26 -15.96 -6.15
N TYR A 202 -6.27 -16.01 -4.83
CA TYR A 202 -5.32 -15.27 -3.99
C TYR A 202 -3.99 -16.02 -3.77
N GLN A 203 -3.95 -17.33 -4.06
CA GLN A 203 -2.70 -18.11 -4.08
C GLN A 203 -1.85 -17.83 -5.33
N LYS A 204 -2.41 -17.23 -6.39
CA LYS A 204 -1.67 -16.94 -7.62
C LYS A 204 -0.47 -16.06 -7.33
N GLN A 205 0.70 -16.47 -7.81
CA GLN A 205 1.96 -15.75 -7.62
C GLN A 205 1.87 -14.29 -8.08
N ALA A 206 1.20 -14.02 -9.21
CA ALA A 206 0.98 -12.66 -9.72
C ALA A 206 0.20 -11.76 -8.75
N PHE A 207 -0.75 -12.33 -7.99
CA PHE A 207 -1.48 -11.58 -6.95
C PHE A 207 -0.57 -11.29 -5.76
N LEU A 208 0.17 -12.31 -5.28
CA LEU A 208 1.09 -12.15 -4.15
C LEU A 208 2.22 -11.16 -4.45
N ASP A 209 2.74 -11.18 -5.66
CA ASP A 209 3.76 -10.22 -6.12
C ASP A 209 3.19 -8.82 -6.23
N SER A 210 1.97 -8.67 -6.77
CA SER A 210 1.26 -7.40 -6.78
C SER A 210 1.06 -6.86 -5.35
N LEU A 211 0.60 -7.70 -4.42
CA LEU A 211 0.38 -7.31 -3.03
C LEU A 211 1.70 -6.91 -2.35
N LYS A 212 2.76 -7.71 -2.51
CA LYS A 212 4.11 -7.40 -1.99
C LYS A 212 4.56 -6.02 -2.46
N LEU A 213 4.34 -5.73 -3.75
CA LEU A 213 4.71 -4.45 -4.34
C LEU A 213 3.92 -3.27 -3.74
N GLU A 214 2.60 -3.41 -3.55
CA GLU A 214 1.80 -2.36 -2.90
C GLU A 214 2.25 -2.14 -1.45
N VAL A 215 2.56 -3.21 -0.71
CA VAL A 215 3.09 -3.10 0.65
C VAL A 215 4.42 -2.36 0.67
N ILE A 216 5.34 -2.69 -0.25
CA ILE A 216 6.60 -1.94 -0.39
C ILE A 216 6.31 -0.45 -0.64
N CYS A 217 5.42 -0.12 -1.58
CA CYS A 217 5.08 1.27 -1.88
C CYS A 217 4.49 1.98 -0.65
N LEU A 218 3.59 1.35 0.10
CA LEU A 218 3.00 1.92 1.31
C LEU A 218 4.04 2.16 2.41
N LEU A 219 4.98 1.24 2.60
CA LEU A 219 6.07 1.39 3.57
C LEU A 219 7.02 2.52 3.18
N GLU A 220 7.32 2.66 1.88
CA GLU A 220 8.12 3.76 1.37
C GLU A 220 7.39 5.10 1.56
N PHE A 221 6.10 5.19 1.23
CA PHE A 221 5.32 6.41 1.51
C PHE A 221 5.24 6.76 3.00
N LYS A 222 5.12 5.75 3.88
CA LYS A 222 5.18 5.97 5.32
C LYS A 222 6.51 6.62 5.71
N HIS A 223 7.63 6.11 5.20
CA HIS A 223 8.95 6.67 5.44
C HIS A 223 9.05 8.13 4.97
N TYR A 224 8.57 8.43 3.75
CA TYR A 224 8.62 9.79 3.21
C TYR A 224 7.77 10.77 4.05
N VAL A 225 6.57 10.36 4.48
CA VAL A 225 5.70 11.18 5.33
C VAL A 225 6.33 11.43 6.70
N GLN A 226 7.02 10.44 7.27
CA GLN A 226 7.77 10.59 8.52
C GLN A 226 8.94 11.55 8.38
N ARG A 227 9.60 11.59 7.21
CA ARG A 227 10.65 12.57 6.90
C ARG A 227 10.09 13.99 6.78
N HIS A 228 9.01 14.17 6.02
CA HIS A 228 8.40 15.49 5.85
C HIS A 228 6.91 15.40 5.47
N ILE A 229 6.06 16.18 6.15
CA ILE A 229 4.59 16.15 5.97
C ILE A 229 4.12 16.45 4.53
N ARG A 230 4.94 17.15 3.73
CA ARG A 230 4.65 17.45 2.30
C ARG A 230 4.37 16.18 1.49
N TYR A 231 5.06 15.07 1.81
CA TYR A 231 4.88 13.80 1.12
C TYR A 231 3.49 13.19 1.35
N PHE A 232 2.77 13.61 2.40
CA PHE A 232 1.39 13.19 2.62
C PHE A 232 0.47 13.71 1.51
N SER A 233 0.68 14.96 1.06
CA SER A 233 -0.09 15.52 -0.05
C SER A 233 0.19 14.77 -1.37
N LEU A 234 1.45 14.39 -1.61
CA LEU A 234 1.83 13.60 -2.79
C LEU A 234 1.25 12.19 -2.75
N PHE A 235 1.29 11.54 -1.58
CA PHE A 235 0.63 10.26 -1.32
C PHE A 235 -0.86 10.35 -1.71
N LEU A 236 -1.58 11.35 -1.20
CA LEU A 236 -2.99 11.53 -1.52
C LEU A 236 -3.20 11.70 -3.03
N VAL A 237 -2.45 12.57 -3.71
CA VAL A 237 -2.59 12.80 -5.16
C VAL A 237 -2.40 11.50 -5.96
N ILE A 238 -1.34 10.74 -5.68
CA ILE A 238 -1.01 9.51 -6.40
C ILE A 238 -2.05 8.41 -6.12
N TYR A 239 -2.49 8.25 -4.88
CA TYR A 239 -3.47 7.22 -4.51
C TYR A 239 -4.88 7.58 -4.96
N PHE A 240 -5.32 8.84 -4.85
CA PHE A 240 -6.61 9.28 -5.40
C PHE A 240 -6.67 9.08 -6.92
N HIS A 241 -5.59 9.38 -7.63
CA HIS A 241 -5.50 9.08 -9.07
C HIS A 241 -5.65 7.58 -9.37
N SER A 242 -5.30 6.72 -8.40
CA SER A 242 -5.28 5.28 -8.56
C SER A 242 -6.58 4.56 -8.19
N ILE A 243 -7.53 5.20 -7.49
CA ILE A 243 -8.71 4.52 -6.93
C ILE A 243 -9.49 3.72 -7.98
N LEU A 244 -9.77 4.32 -9.14
CA LEU A 244 -10.59 3.69 -10.18
C LEU A 244 -9.79 2.72 -11.07
N ASN A 245 -8.48 2.96 -11.21
CA ASN A 245 -7.60 2.25 -12.15
C ASN A 245 -6.42 1.58 -11.43
N TRP A 246 -6.68 0.99 -10.25
CA TRP A 246 -5.65 0.57 -9.29
C TRP A 246 -4.51 -0.25 -9.88
N ARG A 247 -4.86 -1.22 -10.75
CA ARG A 247 -3.88 -2.09 -11.41
C ARG A 247 -3.07 -1.35 -12.48
N GLU A 248 -3.74 -0.54 -13.30
CA GLU A 248 -3.10 0.19 -14.40
C GLU A 248 -2.16 1.29 -13.89
N THR A 249 -2.54 1.98 -12.81
CA THR A 249 -1.73 3.06 -12.23
C THR A 249 -0.66 2.58 -11.25
N ARG A 250 -0.51 1.27 -11.04
CA ARG A 250 0.51 0.72 -10.12
C ARG A 250 1.93 1.14 -10.52
N ILE A 251 2.20 1.23 -11.81
CA ILE A 251 3.48 1.72 -12.33
C ILE A 251 3.80 3.15 -11.86
N ILE A 252 2.79 4.00 -11.65
CA ILE A 252 2.98 5.36 -11.15
C ILE A 252 3.43 5.32 -9.68
N ARG A 253 2.78 4.51 -8.84
CA ARG A 253 3.18 4.30 -7.44
C ARG A 253 4.58 3.72 -7.33
N ALA A 254 4.83 2.63 -8.05
CA ALA A 254 6.13 1.94 -8.01
C ALA A 254 7.26 2.79 -8.60
N GLY A 255 7.01 3.51 -9.70
CA GLY A 255 7.99 4.40 -10.32
C GLY A 255 8.36 5.57 -9.41
N TYR A 256 7.37 6.19 -8.76
CA TYR A 256 7.63 7.24 -7.77
C TYR A 256 8.46 6.71 -6.60
N CYS A 257 8.09 5.55 -6.02
CA CYS A 257 8.85 4.95 -4.92
C CYS A 257 10.27 4.57 -5.36
N LEU A 258 10.48 4.04 -6.56
CA LEU A 258 11.82 3.73 -7.06
C LEU A 258 12.73 4.97 -7.08
N VAL A 259 12.26 6.04 -7.70
CA VAL A 259 13.05 7.28 -7.85
C VAL A 259 13.26 7.92 -6.49
N GLN A 260 12.21 8.10 -5.68
CA GLN A 260 12.31 8.76 -4.37
C GLN A 260 13.14 7.94 -3.36
N SER A 261 13.04 6.61 -3.35
CA SER A 261 13.86 5.81 -2.43
C SER A 261 15.35 5.86 -2.81
N LEU A 262 15.67 5.96 -4.11
CA LEU A 262 17.05 6.14 -4.53
C LEU A 262 17.57 7.55 -4.18
N ASP A 263 16.76 8.57 -4.45
CA ASP A 263 17.00 9.97 -4.11
C ASP A 263 17.29 10.13 -2.60
N ASP A 264 16.44 9.58 -1.74
CA ASP A 264 16.64 9.60 -0.28
C ASP A 264 17.98 8.97 0.15
N VAL A 265 18.44 7.93 -0.55
CA VAL A 265 19.75 7.31 -0.27
C VAL A 265 20.89 8.22 -0.70
N LEU A 266 20.80 8.79 -1.91
CA LEU A 266 21.84 9.65 -2.49
C LEU A 266 21.97 10.98 -1.72
N ASP A 267 20.87 11.53 -1.23
CA ASP A 267 20.85 12.76 -0.44
C ASP A 267 21.25 12.55 1.04
N GLY A 268 21.43 11.29 1.45
CA GLY A 268 21.77 10.93 2.83
C GLY A 268 20.58 10.96 3.80
N ASP A 269 19.35 11.11 3.31
CA ASP A 269 18.12 11.02 4.10
C ASP A 269 17.81 9.58 4.56
N ARG A 270 18.42 8.59 3.91
CA ARG A 270 18.39 7.18 4.30
C ARG A 270 19.79 6.65 4.57
N LEU A 271 20.04 6.28 5.83
CA LEU A 271 21.28 5.66 6.25
C LEU A 271 21.39 4.23 5.71
N ILE A 272 22.49 3.96 5.01
CA ILE A 272 22.85 2.64 4.50
C ILE A 272 24.30 2.31 4.90
N GLN A 273 24.66 1.02 4.86
CA GLN A 273 25.99 0.56 5.25
C GLN A 273 27.05 0.77 4.16
N THR A 274 26.63 0.94 2.91
CA THR A 274 27.52 1.15 1.76
C THR A 274 27.55 2.63 1.38
N GLU A 275 28.54 3.03 0.60
CA GLU A 275 28.58 4.39 0.06
C GLU A 275 27.35 4.63 -0.86
N PRO A 276 26.63 5.76 -0.73
CA PRO A 276 25.42 6.06 -1.51
C PRO A 276 25.56 6.04 -3.04
N TYR A 277 26.64 6.60 -3.59
CA TYR A 277 26.92 6.56 -5.02
C TYR A 277 27.10 5.11 -5.52
N ASP A 278 27.85 4.28 -4.80
CA ASP A 278 28.01 2.85 -5.14
C ASP A 278 26.67 2.11 -5.10
N TYR A 279 25.81 2.44 -4.13
CA TYR A 279 24.47 1.88 -4.03
C TYR A 279 23.60 2.26 -5.23
N GLY A 280 23.58 3.53 -5.65
CA GLY A 280 22.83 3.94 -6.84
C GLY A 280 23.41 3.39 -8.14
N LEU A 281 24.74 3.31 -8.26
CA LEU A 281 25.40 2.71 -9.41
C LEU A 281 25.06 1.22 -9.54
N LYS A 282 24.91 0.51 -8.41
CA LYS A 282 24.42 -0.87 -8.40
C LYS A 282 23.02 -0.97 -9.00
N ILE A 283 22.09 -0.07 -8.67
CA ILE A 283 20.73 -0.07 -9.25
C ILE A 283 20.77 0.15 -10.76
N LEU A 284 21.56 1.12 -11.25
CA LEU A 284 21.75 1.32 -12.70
C LEU A 284 22.30 0.06 -13.39
N LYS A 285 23.34 -0.57 -12.81
CA LYS A 285 23.91 -1.82 -13.35
C LYS A 285 22.89 -2.97 -13.40
N GLN A 286 21.97 -3.04 -12.43
CA GLN A 286 20.88 -4.04 -12.44
C GLN A 286 19.94 -3.83 -13.64
N ILE A 287 19.61 -2.56 -13.96
CA ILE A 287 18.79 -2.21 -15.12
C ILE A 287 19.52 -2.59 -16.41
N GLU A 288 20.81 -2.29 -16.52
CA GLU A 288 21.62 -2.57 -17.71
C GLU A 288 21.83 -4.07 -17.95
N LYS A 289 22.10 -4.83 -16.90
CA LYS A 289 22.35 -6.27 -16.97
C LYS A 289 21.07 -7.11 -16.92
N ASN A 290 19.94 -6.50 -16.58
CA ASN A 290 18.67 -7.20 -16.32
C ASN A 290 18.77 -8.27 -15.21
N GLU A 291 19.57 -8.00 -14.17
CA GLU A 291 19.84 -8.89 -13.04
C GLU A 291 19.39 -8.23 -11.73
N TYR A 292 18.45 -8.86 -11.00
CA TYR A 292 17.83 -8.25 -9.81
C TYR A 292 17.90 -9.16 -8.58
N ASN A 293 18.13 -8.57 -7.41
CA ASN A 293 18.03 -9.25 -6.12
C ASN A 293 16.62 -9.09 -5.56
N LEU A 294 15.76 -10.09 -5.71
CA LEU A 294 14.36 -10.03 -5.29
C LEU A 294 14.12 -9.98 -3.77
N ASN A 295 15.18 -10.15 -2.98
CA ASN A 295 15.15 -9.98 -1.52
C ASN A 295 15.38 -8.52 -1.11
N ASP A 296 15.93 -7.69 -1.98
CA ASP A 296 16.10 -6.25 -1.76
C ASP A 296 14.87 -5.50 -2.31
N SER A 297 14.26 -4.66 -1.47
CA SER A 297 13.00 -3.97 -1.82
C SER A 297 13.16 -3.03 -3.01
N LEU A 298 14.27 -2.30 -3.10
CA LEU A 298 14.51 -1.36 -4.20
C LEU A 298 14.81 -2.10 -5.50
N SER A 299 15.58 -3.19 -5.45
CA SER A 299 15.84 -4.06 -6.59
C SER A 299 14.57 -4.75 -7.08
N TYR A 300 13.67 -5.15 -6.17
CA TYR A 300 12.35 -5.68 -6.51
C TYR A 300 11.46 -4.61 -7.19
N LEU A 301 11.42 -3.38 -6.66
CA LEU A 301 10.76 -2.24 -7.30
C LEU A 301 11.33 -1.98 -8.70
N THR A 302 12.66 -1.95 -8.82
CA THR A 302 13.38 -1.72 -10.08
C THR A 302 12.97 -2.73 -11.13
N LYS A 303 12.99 -4.04 -10.80
CA LYS A 303 12.55 -5.09 -11.73
C LYS A 303 11.13 -4.85 -12.24
N TYR A 304 10.21 -4.54 -11.33
CA TYR A 304 8.81 -4.29 -11.70
C TYR A 304 8.71 -3.07 -12.62
N VAL A 305 9.29 -1.94 -12.22
CA VAL A 305 9.23 -0.69 -12.98
C VAL A 305 9.82 -0.88 -14.38
N VAL A 306 11.01 -1.48 -14.51
CA VAL A 306 11.63 -1.76 -15.81
C VAL A 306 10.73 -2.63 -16.70
N SER A 307 10.14 -3.69 -16.13
CA SER A 307 9.27 -4.59 -16.90
C SER A 307 7.95 -3.95 -17.35
N GLU A 308 7.39 -3.05 -16.55
CA GLU A 308 6.11 -2.41 -16.86
C GLU A 308 6.28 -1.16 -17.72
N ILE A 309 7.35 -0.40 -17.52
CA ILE A 309 7.57 0.86 -18.22
C ILE A 309 7.84 0.65 -19.71
N GLN A 310 8.46 -0.47 -20.07
CA GLN A 310 8.69 -0.88 -21.46
C GLN A 310 7.39 -1.02 -22.25
N LYS A 311 6.24 -1.29 -21.60
CA LYS A 311 4.93 -1.36 -22.27
C LYS A 311 4.46 -0.01 -22.81
N PHE A 312 5.07 1.09 -22.38
CA PHE A 312 4.78 2.44 -22.83
C PHE A 312 5.75 2.92 -23.92
N GLN A 313 6.70 2.09 -24.34
CA GLN A 313 7.64 2.44 -25.40
C GLN A 313 6.90 2.62 -26.73
N THR A 314 7.21 3.71 -27.43
CA THR A 314 6.70 3.99 -28.78
C THR A 314 7.86 4.43 -29.68
N LYS A 315 7.59 4.69 -30.97
CA LYS A 315 8.61 5.29 -31.85
C LYS A 315 9.09 6.67 -31.37
N LYS A 316 8.30 7.36 -30.56
CA LYS A 316 8.60 8.71 -30.05
C LYS A 316 8.98 8.72 -28.56
N ASP A 317 8.65 7.66 -27.83
CA ASP A 317 8.81 7.59 -26.38
C ASP A 317 9.78 6.47 -26.01
N ASP A 318 10.88 6.82 -25.34
CA ASP A 318 11.80 5.87 -24.71
C ASP A 318 11.78 6.05 -23.18
N PRO A 319 10.73 5.57 -22.49
CA PRO A 319 10.60 5.81 -21.06
C PRO A 319 11.65 5.04 -20.23
N LEU A 320 12.23 3.96 -20.75
CA LEU A 320 13.36 3.30 -20.08
C LEU A 320 14.64 4.13 -20.23
N GLY A 321 14.86 4.74 -21.39
CA GLY A 321 15.89 5.77 -21.58
C GLY A 321 15.75 6.93 -20.61
N ASP A 322 14.56 7.52 -20.55
CA ASP A 322 14.25 8.63 -19.64
C ASP A 322 14.48 8.27 -18.17
N LEU A 323 14.06 7.07 -17.74
CA LEU A 323 14.33 6.59 -16.39
C LEU A 323 15.83 6.47 -16.14
N ARG A 324 16.59 5.86 -17.05
CA ARG A 324 18.06 5.74 -16.89
C ARG A 324 18.75 7.10 -16.82
N ASN A 325 18.32 8.07 -17.64
CA ASN A 325 18.87 9.41 -17.61
C ASN A 325 18.55 10.13 -16.31
N LEU A 326 17.32 10.01 -15.81
CA LEU A 326 16.94 10.54 -14.50
C LEU A 326 17.79 9.95 -13.37
N LEU A 327 17.99 8.63 -13.33
CA LEU A 327 18.83 8.01 -12.29
C LEU A 327 20.31 8.41 -12.39
N LYS A 328 20.83 8.62 -13.60
CA LYS A 328 22.21 9.14 -13.81
C LYS A 328 22.36 10.57 -13.30
N ILE A 329 21.33 11.41 -13.47
CA ILE A 329 21.29 12.78 -12.96
C ILE A 329 21.37 12.79 -11.44
N LEU A 330 20.57 11.96 -10.75
CA LEU A 330 20.62 11.84 -9.29
C LEU A 330 22.00 11.37 -8.80
N LEU A 331 22.61 10.42 -9.50
CA LEU A 331 23.98 9.98 -9.19
C LEU A 331 25.02 11.08 -9.40
N PHE A 332 24.82 11.92 -10.42
CA PHE A 332 25.69 13.06 -10.65
C PHE A 332 25.56 14.10 -9.53
N ASP A 333 24.36 14.34 -9.00
CA ASP A 333 24.18 15.18 -7.81
C ASP A 333 24.94 14.64 -6.59
N ARG A 334 24.87 13.33 -6.34
CA ARG A 334 25.70 12.71 -5.30
C ARG A 334 27.20 12.91 -5.55
N LYS A 335 27.64 12.79 -6.80
CA LYS A 335 29.04 13.04 -7.18
C LYS A 335 29.44 14.50 -6.98
N ARG A 336 28.56 15.46 -7.30
CA ARG A 336 28.78 16.89 -7.04
C ARG A 336 29.02 17.16 -5.56
N VAL A 337 28.29 16.48 -4.68
CA VAL A 337 28.50 16.56 -3.23
C VAL A 337 29.86 15.98 -2.83
N SER A 338 30.15 14.73 -3.21
CA SER A 338 31.38 14.03 -2.82
C SER A 338 32.65 14.73 -3.30
N ASP A 339 32.64 15.19 -4.56
CA ASP A 339 33.78 15.80 -5.22
C ASP A 339 33.79 17.35 -5.09
N LYS A 340 32.79 17.93 -4.41
CA LYS A 340 32.59 19.39 -4.27
C LYS A 340 32.62 20.14 -5.61
N LEU A 341 31.97 19.56 -6.63
CA LEU A 341 31.98 20.12 -7.98
C LEU A 341 31.14 21.40 -8.06
N LEU A 342 31.77 22.45 -8.57
CA LEU A 342 31.12 23.71 -8.90
C LEU A 342 30.75 23.71 -10.38
N LEU A 343 29.52 24.13 -10.67
CA LEU A 343 29.00 24.24 -12.02
C LEU A 343 28.77 25.71 -12.37
N THR A 344 29.02 26.06 -13.62
CA THR A 344 28.65 27.37 -14.18
C THR A 344 27.14 27.55 -14.16
N LYS A 345 26.67 28.79 -14.29
CA LYS A 345 25.24 29.10 -14.38
C LYS A 345 24.54 28.30 -15.49
N GLN A 346 25.21 28.14 -16.63
CA GLN A 346 24.66 27.40 -17.76
C GLN A 346 24.56 25.89 -17.47
N GLU A 347 25.62 25.30 -16.90
CA GLU A 347 25.65 23.89 -16.53
C GLU A 347 24.60 23.56 -15.46
N LEU A 348 24.42 24.42 -14.44
CA LEU A 348 23.37 24.26 -13.43
C LEU A 348 21.97 24.31 -14.04
N LEU A 349 21.72 25.29 -14.92
CA LEU A 349 20.43 25.42 -15.58
C LEU A 349 20.12 24.20 -16.45
N GLU A 350 21.09 23.72 -17.23
CA GLU A 350 20.94 22.51 -18.04
C GLU A 350 20.72 21.26 -17.19
N HIS A 351 21.48 21.11 -16.10
CA HIS A 351 21.34 20.03 -15.15
C HIS A 351 19.93 19.99 -14.55
N HIS A 352 19.45 21.11 -14.00
CA HIS A 352 18.09 21.20 -13.44
C HIS A 352 17.01 20.98 -14.51
N ARG A 353 17.17 21.54 -15.72
CA ARG A 353 16.24 21.30 -16.83
C ARG A 353 16.14 19.82 -17.14
N ASN A 354 17.25 19.10 -17.21
CA ASN A 354 17.27 17.66 -17.46
C ASN A 354 16.58 16.89 -16.33
N THR A 355 16.83 17.22 -15.05
CA THR A 355 16.15 16.59 -13.90
C THR A 355 14.63 16.68 -14.02
N PHE A 356 14.12 17.88 -14.28
CA PHE A 356 12.67 18.12 -14.37
C PHE A 356 12.06 17.65 -15.69
N TYR A 357 12.84 17.65 -16.78
CA TYR A 357 12.42 17.11 -18.07
C TYR A 357 12.11 15.61 -17.95
N TYR A 358 13.08 14.80 -17.53
CA TYR A 358 12.90 13.34 -17.50
C TYR A 358 11.81 12.93 -16.49
N SER A 359 11.79 13.52 -15.30
CA SER A 359 10.76 13.21 -14.29
C SER A 359 9.34 13.59 -14.76
N LEU A 360 9.17 14.75 -15.40
CA LEU A 360 7.89 15.16 -15.97
C LEU A 360 7.51 14.31 -17.18
N ASN A 361 8.45 14.00 -18.07
CA ASN A 361 8.19 13.23 -19.28
C ASN A 361 7.74 11.81 -18.94
N LEU A 362 8.41 11.15 -18.00
CA LEU A 362 7.99 9.85 -17.45
C LEU A 362 6.57 9.92 -16.90
N THR A 363 6.25 10.95 -16.12
CA THR A 363 4.89 11.14 -15.56
C THR A 363 3.86 11.30 -16.67
N LEU A 364 4.15 12.08 -17.72
CA LEU A 364 3.25 12.28 -18.86
C LEU A 364 3.06 11.00 -19.68
N ILE A 365 4.13 10.23 -19.91
CA ILE A 365 4.07 8.94 -20.60
C ILE A 365 3.20 7.96 -19.81
N LEU A 366 3.49 7.77 -18.51
CA LEU A 366 2.79 6.82 -17.64
C LEU A 366 1.31 7.17 -17.43
N THR A 367 0.97 8.46 -17.48
CA THR A 367 -0.42 8.94 -17.41
C THR A 367 -1.10 9.01 -18.78
N LYS A 368 -0.46 8.52 -19.84
CA LYS A 368 -0.97 8.47 -21.22
C LYS A 368 -1.40 9.87 -21.71
N ALA A 369 -0.58 10.89 -21.44
CA ALA A 369 -0.82 12.26 -21.87
C ALA A 369 -0.71 12.42 -23.39
N ASP A 370 -1.40 13.41 -23.94
CA ASP A 370 -1.38 13.70 -25.40
C ASP A 370 -0.16 14.53 -25.83
N PHE A 371 0.70 14.91 -24.88
CA PHE A 371 1.89 15.73 -25.09
C PHE A 371 3.04 15.28 -24.17
N ARG A 372 4.23 15.80 -24.43
CA ARG A 372 5.48 15.47 -23.72
C ARG A 372 6.11 16.70 -23.10
N ALA A 373 7.16 16.49 -22.31
CA ALA A 373 7.84 17.55 -21.57
C ALA A 373 8.29 18.73 -22.47
N ASP A 374 8.68 18.46 -23.73
CA ASP A 374 9.04 19.49 -24.73
C ASP A 374 7.91 20.48 -25.03
N ALA A 375 6.65 20.09 -24.84
CA ALA A 375 5.51 20.97 -25.07
C ALA A 375 5.29 21.98 -23.93
N VAL A 376 5.98 21.82 -22.80
CA VAL A 376 5.77 22.55 -21.56
C VAL A 376 7.09 23.03 -20.92
N THR A 377 8.05 23.45 -21.73
CA THR A 377 9.38 23.89 -21.29
C THR A 377 9.34 25.02 -20.25
N GLU A 378 8.38 25.93 -20.30
CA GLU A 378 8.22 27.01 -19.31
C GLU A 378 7.86 26.48 -17.93
N LEU A 379 7.14 25.34 -17.85
CA LEU A 379 6.89 24.67 -16.58
C LEU A 379 8.19 24.05 -16.03
N ILE A 380 9.04 23.50 -16.90
CA ILE A 380 10.37 22.97 -16.53
C ILE A 380 11.25 24.10 -16.01
N ASP A 381 11.28 25.25 -16.70
CA ASP A 381 12.00 26.44 -16.25
C ASP A 381 11.50 26.94 -14.89
N ALA A 382 10.18 26.95 -14.67
CA ALA A 382 9.60 27.29 -13.38
C ALA A 382 10.03 26.31 -12.26
N PHE A 383 10.22 25.02 -12.58
CA PHE A 383 10.79 24.05 -11.64
C PHE A 383 12.28 24.27 -11.36
N CYS A 384 13.06 24.66 -12.38
CA CYS A 384 14.49 24.96 -12.25
C CYS A 384 14.75 26.09 -11.26
N TRP A 385 13.81 27.02 -11.13
CA TRP A 385 13.81 27.99 -10.03
C TRP A 385 13.25 27.41 -8.73
N CYS A 386 12.04 26.84 -8.78
CA CYS A 386 11.28 26.50 -7.57
C CYS A 386 11.96 25.45 -6.69
N SER A 387 12.60 24.42 -7.26
CA SER A 387 13.17 23.35 -6.46
C SER A 387 14.47 23.77 -5.77
N PRO A 388 15.49 24.28 -6.49
CA PRO A 388 16.74 24.69 -5.83
C PRO A 388 16.52 25.79 -4.80
N MET A 389 15.62 26.75 -5.06
CA MET A 389 15.34 27.83 -4.09
C MET A 389 14.56 27.35 -2.86
N ARG A 390 13.77 26.29 -2.99
CA ARG A 390 13.04 25.72 -1.86
C ARG A 390 13.95 24.99 -0.89
N ASP A 391 14.92 24.28 -1.44
CA ASP A 391 15.77 23.37 -0.69
C ASP A 391 17.21 23.95 -0.52
N LEU A 392 17.47 25.20 -0.97
CA LEU A 392 18.79 25.87 -1.01
C LEU A 392 19.61 25.75 0.28
N GLU A 393 19.03 26.11 1.42
CA GLU A 393 19.72 26.02 2.71
C GLU A 393 20.06 24.58 3.11
N GLU A 394 19.18 23.63 2.80
CA GLU A 394 19.36 22.22 3.12
C GLU A 394 20.43 21.60 2.21
N ASP A 395 20.38 21.92 0.91
CA ASP A 395 21.36 21.51 -0.10
C ASP A 395 22.75 22.01 0.26
N LEU A 396 22.89 23.29 0.64
CA LEU A 396 24.17 23.86 1.08
C LEU A 396 24.72 23.14 2.32
N LYS A 397 23.87 22.80 3.31
CA LYS A 397 24.27 22.03 4.50
C LYS A 397 24.72 20.62 4.15
N LYS A 398 24.10 20.02 3.13
CA LYS A 398 24.47 18.69 2.59
C LYS A 398 25.68 18.74 1.64
N GLY A 399 26.18 19.94 1.30
CA GLY A 399 27.31 20.14 0.39
C GLY A 399 26.92 20.11 -1.09
N LEU A 400 25.64 20.12 -1.42
CA LEU A 400 25.13 20.25 -2.79
C LEU A 400 25.06 21.73 -3.16
N LEU A 401 26.05 22.20 -3.91
CA LEU A 401 26.17 23.61 -4.26
C LEU A 401 25.34 23.92 -5.51
N ASN A 402 24.09 24.34 -5.30
CA ASN A 402 23.17 24.83 -6.34
C ASN A 402 23.29 26.36 -6.58
N ILE A 403 24.42 26.95 -6.19
CA ILE A 403 24.78 28.34 -6.48
C ILE A 403 25.81 28.33 -7.63
N PRO A 404 25.65 29.15 -8.69
CA PRO A 404 26.59 29.19 -9.81
C PRO A 404 28.01 29.52 -9.38
N LEU A 405 28.98 28.91 -10.06
CA LEU A 405 30.41 29.17 -9.91
C LEU A 405 30.75 30.66 -10.02
N GLU A 406 30.07 31.37 -10.92
CA GLU A 406 30.27 32.80 -11.16
C GLU A 406 29.93 33.63 -9.92
N VAL A 407 28.93 33.21 -9.13
CA VAL A 407 28.48 33.87 -7.91
C VAL A 407 29.38 33.47 -6.74
N LEU A 408 29.75 32.19 -6.65
CA LEU A 408 30.62 31.68 -5.58
C LEU A 408 32.07 32.17 -5.66
N ARG A 409 32.49 32.69 -6.82
CA ARG A 409 33.81 33.33 -7.01
C ARG A 409 33.90 34.74 -6.44
N GLU A 410 32.77 35.35 -6.05
CA GLU A 410 32.80 36.67 -5.41
C GLU A 410 33.53 36.62 -4.05
N PRO A 411 34.21 37.70 -3.64
CA PRO A 411 34.94 37.74 -2.38
C PRO A 411 34.07 37.32 -1.20
N LYS A 412 34.58 36.41 -0.37
CA LYS A 412 33.90 35.87 0.84
C LYS A 412 32.56 35.16 0.61
N ALA A 413 32.14 34.89 -0.63
CA ALA A 413 30.84 34.26 -0.91
C ALA A 413 30.66 32.90 -0.20
N ILE A 414 31.72 32.09 -0.11
CA ILE A 414 31.69 30.80 0.59
C ILE A 414 31.65 30.99 2.12
N GLU A 415 32.34 32.01 2.65
CA GLU A 415 32.42 32.28 4.09
C GLU A 415 31.12 32.89 4.63
N GLU A 416 30.56 33.86 3.91
CA GLU A 416 29.35 34.59 4.27
C GLU A 416 28.07 33.83 3.88
N GLY A 417 28.18 32.85 2.96
CA GLY A 417 27.07 32.00 2.54
C GLY A 417 25.90 32.81 1.99
N ILE A 418 24.67 32.47 2.39
CA ILE A 418 23.45 33.13 1.90
C ILE A 418 23.44 34.63 2.22
N GLU A 419 24.10 35.08 3.28
CA GLU A 419 24.12 36.50 3.67
C GLU A 419 25.02 37.35 2.75
N ASN A 420 25.81 36.73 1.88
CA ASN A 420 26.66 37.44 0.94
C ASN A 420 25.82 38.30 -0.05
N PRO A 421 26.16 39.58 -0.26
CA PRO A 421 25.40 40.46 -1.15
C PRO A 421 25.28 39.96 -2.60
N GLY A 422 26.31 39.29 -3.12
CA GLY A 422 26.32 38.68 -4.44
C GLY A 422 25.31 37.53 -4.56
N ILE A 423 25.30 36.65 -3.56
CA ILE A 423 24.35 35.54 -3.46
C ILE A 423 22.91 36.09 -3.30
N GLN A 424 22.69 37.10 -2.48
CA GLN A 424 21.38 37.76 -2.34
C GLN A 424 20.90 38.37 -3.66
N ASN A 425 21.77 39.07 -4.40
CA ASN A 425 21.42 39.62 -5.71
C ASN A 425 21.09 38.52 -6.72
N TRP A 426 21.86 37.42 -6.73
CA TRP A 426 21.57 36.25 -7.56
C TRP A 426 20.21 35.63 -7.21
N ILE A 427 19.90 35.44 -5.92
CA ILE A 427 18.59 34.95 -5.46
C ILE A 427 17.45 35.85 -5.97
N LYS A 428 17.61 37.19 -5.93
CA LYS A 428 16.63 38.14 -6.48
C LYS A 428 16.45 37.96 -8.00
N GLN A 429 17.52 37.67 -8.74
CA GLN A 429 17.44 37.41 -10.18
C GLN A 429 16.75 36.08 -10.50
N GLU A 430 17.07 35.02 -9.78
CA GLU A 430 16.43 33.71 -9.90
C GLU A 430 14.93 33.81 -9.61
N TYR A 431 14.54 34.60 -8.60
CA TYR A 431 13.12 34.87 -8.32
C TYR A 431 12.38 35.52 -9.49
N LYS A 432 12.99 36.52 -10.15
CA LYS A 432 12.41 37.15 -11.34
C LYS A 432 12.25 36.16 -12.48
N PHE A 433 13.30 35.37 -12.77
CA PHE A 433 13.25 34.30 -13.78
C PHE A 433 12.14 33.28 -13.49
N GLY A 434 11.98 32.87 -12.24
CA GLY A 434 10.91 31.98 -11.81
C GLY A 434 9.52 32.55 -12.04
N LEU A 435 9.29 33.82 -11.69
CA LEU A 435 8.01 34.50 -11.91
C LEU A 435 7.67 34.61 -13.41
N GLU A 436 8.64 34.99 -14.24
CA GLU A 436 8.46 35.07 -15.69
C GLU A 436 8.10 33.70 -16.28
N SER A 437 8.80 32.64 -15.87
CA SER A 437 8.54 31.27 -16.32
C SER A 437 7.12 30.80 -15.94
N ILE A 438 6.69 31.09 -14.71
CA ILE A 438 5.33 30.80 -14.23
C ILE A 438 4.28 31.52 -15.07
N GLN A 439 4.49 32.81 -15.36
CA GLN A 439 3.55 33.62 -16.14
C GLN A 439 3.49 33.16 -17.61
N ASN A 440 4.65 32.90 -18.22
CA ASN A 440 4.75 32.44 -19.59
C ASN A 440 4.00 31.11 -19.79
N PHE A 441 4.07 30.21 -18.80
CA PHE A 441 3.35 28.94 -18.85
C PHE A 441 1.82 29.08 -18.79
N GLU A 442 1.26 30.14 -18.20
CA GLU A 442 -0.20 30.31 -18.09
C GLU A 442 -0.90 30.32 -19.46
N SER A 443 -0.27 30.95 -20.45
CA SER A 443 -0.79 31.05 -21.81
C SER A 443 -0.84 29.67 -22.49
N LYS A 444 0.21 28.86 -22.32
CA LYS A 444 0.29 27.49 -22.85
C LYS A 444 -0.65 26.55 -22.10
N LEU A 445 -0.76 26.68 -20.78
CA LEU A 445 -1.65 25.86 -19.97
C LEU A 445 -3.11 25.97 -20.47
N LYS A 446 -3.57 27.17 -20.84
CA LYS A 446 -4.91 27.37 -21.43
C LYS A 446 -5.10 26.56 -22.72
N LYS A 447 -4.09 26.48 -23.58
CA LYS A 447 -4.11 25.71 -24.85
C LYS A 447 -4.10 24.19 -24.63
N LEU A 448 -3.65 23.72 -23.47
CA LEU A 448 -3.64 22.31 -23.12
C LEU A 448 -4.97 21.83 -22.50
N LYS A 449 -5.89 22.75 -22.18
CA LYS A 449 -7.19 22.41 -21.60
C LYS A 449 -7.95 21.45 -22.52
N GLY A 450 -8.40 20.32 -21.97
CA GLY A 450 -9.09 19.27 -22.71
C GLY A 450 -8.18 18.13 -23.20
N LYS A 451 -6.85 18.31 -23.23
CA LYS A 451 -5.90 17.25 -23.54
C LYS A 451 -5.64 16.35 -22.33
N LYS A 452 -5.41 15.05 -22.55
CA LYS A 452 -4.88 14.14 -21.53
C LYS A 452 -3.52 14.64 -21.07
N GLY A 453 -3.29 14.59 -19.76
CA GLY A 453 -2.10 15.18 -19.12
C GLY A 453 -2.28 16.62 -18.62
N TYR A 454 -3.33 17.35 -19.04
CA TYR A 454 -3.60 18.72 -18.56
C TYR A 454 -3.64 18.82 -17.03
N LYS A 455 -4.34 17.88 -16.37
CA LYS A 455 -4.47 17.89 -14.90
C LYS A 455 -3.12 17.76 -14.20
N VAL A 456 -2.18 17.00 -14.75
CA VAL A 456 -0.84 16.79 -14.20
C VAL A 456 -0.08 18.12 -14.20
N VAL A 457 0.06 18.75 -15.37
CA VAL A 457 0.78 20.02 -15.50
C VAL A 457 0.08 21.18 -14.78
N PHE A 458 -1.26 21.15 -14.71
CA PHE A 458 -2.03 22.10 -13.93
C PHE A 458 -1.71 22.02 -12.43
N LEU A 459 -1.69 20.82 -11.85
CA LEU A 459 -1.38 20.64 -10.42
C LEU A 459 0.05 21.10 -10.09
N PHE A 460 1.02 20.77 -10.94
CA PHE A 460 2.40 21.24 -10.78
C PHE A 460 2.50 22.77 -10.86
N HIS A 461 1.87 23.37 -11.85
CA HIS A 461 1.83 24.82 -11.98
C HIS A 461 1.21 25.50 -10.75
N GLN A 462 0.10 24.97 -10.21
CA GLN A 462 -0.53 25.51 -9.01
C GLN A 462 0.38 25.38 -7.77
N ALA A 463 1.10 24.26 -7.64
CA ALA A 463 2.04 24.06 -6.55
C ALA A 463 3.18 25.09 -6.60
N ILE A 464 3.77 25.32 -7.78
CA ILE A 464 4.83 26.32 -7.96
C ILE A 464 4.31 27.74 -7.70
N LYS A 465 3.11 28.09 -8.19
CA LYS A 465 2.47 29.40 -7.90
C LYS A 465 2.27 29.62 -6.40
N LYS A 466 1.80 28.59 -5.70
CA LYS A 466 1.60 28.65 -4.24
C LYS A 466 2.93 28.87 -3.51
N TYR A 467 3.99 28.19 -3.93
CA TYR A 467 5.33 28.40 -3.40
C TYR A 467 5.82 29.83 -3.67
N ALA A 468 5.71 30.34 -4.90
CA ALA A 468 6.13 31.71 -5.24
C ALA A 468 5.43 32.80 -4.42
N LYS A 469 4.13 32.63 -4.16
CA LYS A 469 3.38 33.54 -3.27
C LYS A 469 3.83 33.49 -1.82
N LYS A 470 4.30 32.33 -1.35
CA LYS A 470 4.86 32.18 0.01
C LYS A 470 6.27 32.76 0.08
N TYR A 471 7.08 32.49 -0.94
CA TYR A 471 8.46 32.94 -1.07
C TYR A 471 8.54 34.48 -1.02
N SER A 472 7.66 35.16 -1.77
CA SER A 472 7.60 36.63 -1.78
C SER A 472 7.37 37.23 -0.38
N LYS A 473 6.48 36.62 0.41
CA LYS A 473 6.15 37.06 1.77
C LYS A 473 7.24 36.75 2.79
N GLY A 474 8.06 35.74 2.54
CA GLY A 474 9.12 35.28 3.43
C GLY A 474 10.41 36.06 3.26
N GLN A 475 10.89 36.20 2.02
CA GLN A 475 12.18 36.84 1.74
C GLN A 475 12.13 38.37 1.59
N PHE A 476 11.00 38.95 1.13
CA PHE A 476 10.90 40.38 0.84
C PHE A 476 10.06 41.15 1.85
N LYS A 477 10.00 40.67 3.11
CA LYS A 477 9.17 41.25 4.17
C LYS A 477 9.56 42.69 4.58
N GLN A 478 10.56 43.29 3.95
CA GLN A 478 11.05 44.66 4.20
C GLN A 478 11.06 45.59 2.96
N GLU A 479 10.56 45.16 1.79
CA GLU A 479 10.51 46.02 0.58
C GLU A 479 9.08 46.25 0.04
N LEU A 480 8.05 45.96 0.84
CA LEU A 480 6.64 46.36 0.63
C LEU A 480 6.12 46.98 1.92
#